data_AF-A0A0A9XCS4-F1
#
_entry.id   AF-A0A0A9XCS4-F1
#
_cell.length_a   1.000
_cell.length_b   1.000
_cell.length_c   1.000
_cell.angle_alpha   90.00
_cell.angle_beta   90.00
_cell.angle_gamma   90.00
#
_symmetry.space_group_name_H-M   'P 1'
#
loop_
_entity.id
_entity.type
_entity.pdbx_description
1 polymer ?
#
loop_
_entity_poly.entity_id
_entity_poly.type
_entity_poly.pdbx_seq_one_letter_code
_entity_poly.pdbx_strand_id
1 'polypeptide(L)'
;FIITIMDNHFEHCTAHVTSLEQDGFLIKIHAQVPSDHGVSGRELLSRVDQISGHLRRVKCCDSINRGQLAFARIEDNFHRVRALGDDVEGRVAVRFIDYGREDVLLLGDIIVVDPPLSDVLTTVRPLAEEFYL
;
A
#
# COMPACT_ATOMS: atom_id res chain seq x y z
N PHE A 1 0.13 8.37 -15.21
CA PHE A 1 0.14 8.19 -16.68
C PHE A 1 0.23 6.69 -16.98
N ILE A 2 -0.17 6.23 -18.16
CA ILE A 2 -0.20 4.80 -18.51
C ILE A 2 1.11 4.44 -19.22
N ILE A 3 1.68 3.29 -18.86
CA ILE A 3 2.81 2.68 -19.56
C ILE A 3 2.39 1.33 -20.14
N THR A 4 3.06 0.90 -21.19
CA THR A 4 2.95 -0.49 -21.68
C THR A 4 4.16 -1.24 -21.14
N ILE A 5 3.91 -2.28 -20.37
CA ILE A 5 4.93 -3.20 -19.86
C ILE A 5 4.72 -4.57 -20.49
N MET A 6 5.79 -5.36 -20.52
CA MET A 6 5.71 -6.77 -20.85
C MET A 6 5.58 -7.53 -19.54
N ASP A 7 4.50 -8.28 -19.37
CA ASP A 7 4.25 -9.04 -18.14
C ASP A 7 5.09 -10.32 -18.08
N ASN A 8 4.93 -11.11 -17.02
CA ASN A 8 5.63 -12.38 -16.83
C ASN A 8 5.24 -13.47 -17.85
N HIS A 9 4.18 -13.25 -18.63
CA HIS A 9 3.72 -14.11 -19.71
C HIS A 9 4.16 -13.63 -21.09
N PHE A 10 5.01 -12.59 -21.15
CA PHE A 10 5.46 -11.94 -22.38
C PHE A 10 4.33 -11.26 -23.16
N GLU A 11 3.23 -10.93 -22.49
CA GLU A 11 2.13 -10.18 -23.07
C GLU A 11 2.26 -8.69 -22.75
N HIS A 12 1.82 -7.86 -23.68
CA HIS A 12 1.78 -6.42 -23.46
C HIS A 12 0.56 -6.06 -22.63
N CYS A 13 0.77 -5.48 -21.44
CA CYS A 13 -0.31 -4.95 -20.63
C CYS A 13 -0.10 -3.46 -20.32
N THR A 14 -1.22 -2.75 -20.18
CA THR A 14 -1.22 -1.33 -19.85
C THR A 14 -1.27 -1.15 -18.34
N ALA A 15 -0.21 -0.60 -17.74
CA ALA A 15 -0.14 -0.35 -16.31
C ALA A 15 -0.34 1.14 -15.99
N HIS A 16 -1.06 1.43 -14.91
CA HIS A 16 -1.23 2.80 -14.41
C HIS A 16 -0.13 3.14 -13.42
N VAL A 17 0.79 4.04 -13.80
CA VAL A 17 1.88 4.49 -12.91
C VAL A 17 1.31 5.26 -11.73
N THR A 18 1.65 4.79 -10.52
CA THR A 18 1.21 5.36 -9.24
C THR A 18 2.32 6.10 -8.51
N SER A 19 3.59 5.74 -8.75
CA SER A 19 4.74 6.44 -8.17
C SER A 19 5.98 6.27 -9.07
N LEU A 20 6.85 7.29 -9.02
CA LEU A 20 8.17 7.30 -9.64
C LEU A 20 9.20 7.71 -8.60
N GLU A 21 10.33 7.03 -8.60
CA GLU A 21 11.45 7.32 -7.71
C GLU A 21 12.76 7.17 -8.47
N GLN A 22 13.71 8.08 -8.26
CA GLN A 22 15.04 7.94 -8.82
C GLN A 22 15.87 7.01 -7.93
N ASP A 23 16.39 5.93 -8.51
CA ASP A 23 17.26 4.97 -7.84
C ASP A 23 18.61 4.90 -8.56
N GLY A 24 19.52 5.78 -8.15
CA GLY A 24 20.79 6.00 -8.83
C GLY A 24 20.61 6.50 -10.27
N PHE A 25 21.01 5.66 -11.24
CA PHE A 25 20.84 5.93 -12.68
C PHE A 25 19.54 5.39 -13.26
N LEU A 26 18.81 4.57 -12.49
CA LEU A 26 17.56 3.96 -12.91
C LEU A 26 16.38 4.78 -12.42
N ILE A 27 15.25 4.62 -13.09
CA ILE A 27 13.96 5.11 -12.60
C ILE A 27 13.16 3.91 -12.11
N LYS A 28 12.90 3.87 -10.81
CA LYS A 28 11.96 2.94 -10.21
C LYS A 28 10.54 3.42 -10.49
N ILE A 29 9.73 2.54 -11.05
CA ILE A 29 8.32 2.78 -11.36
C ILE A 29 7.49 1.85 -10.50
N HIS A 30 6.53 2.42 -9.79
CA HIS A 30 5.44 1.63 -9.22
C HIS A 30 4.18 1.82 -10.05
N ALA A 31 3.54 0.73 -10.44
CA ALA A 31 2.34 0.77 -11.26
C ALA A 31 1.32 -0.29 -10.84
N GLN A 32 0.04 0.05 -11.02
CA GLN A 32 -1.06 -0.89 -10.89
C GLN A 32 -1.32 -1.53 -12.25
N VAL A 33 -1.22 -2.86 -12.30
CA VAL A 33 -1.47 -3.66 -13.50
C VAL A 33 -2.93 -4.15 -13.48
N PRO A 34 -3.65 -4.14 -14.61
CA PRO A 34 -4.95 -4.78 -14.72
C PRO A 34 -4.85 -6.23 -14.26
N SER A 35 -5.72 -6.60 -13.34
CA SER A 35 -5.69 -7.90 -12.71
C SER A 35 -6.80 -8.76 -13.33
N ASP A 36 -6.41 -9.78 -14.10
CA ASP A 36 -7.35 -10.74 -14.69
C ASP A 36 -7.84 -11.78 -13.66
N HIS A 37 -7.11 -11.97 -12.56
CA HIS A 37 -7.35 -13.06 -11.59
C HIS A 37 -7.27 -12.66 -10.10
N GLY A 38 -7.14 -11.38 -9.81
CA GLY A 38 -7.03 -10.82 -8.44
C GLY A 38 -7.93 -9.62 -8.19
N VAL A 39 -7.86 -9.08 -6.97
CA VAL A 39 -8.68 -7.96 -6.50
C VAL A 39 -8.26 -6.67 -7.22
N SER A 40 -9.22 -6.02 -7.88
CA SER A 40 -8.98 -4.71 -8.50
C SER A 40 -8.84 -3.60 -7.45
N GLY A 41 -8.26 -2.46 -7.82
CA GLY A 41 -8.21 -1.27 -6.95
C GLY A 41 -9.59 -0.82 -6.45
N ARG A 42 -10.61 -0.89 -7.32
CA ARG A 42 -11.99 -0.55 -6.94
C ARG A 42 -12.58 -1.53 -5.93
N GLU A 43 -12.29 -2.82 -6.10
CA GLU A 43 -12.76 -3.84 -5.16
C GLU A 43 -12.05 -3.72 -3.81
N LEU A 44 -10.74 -3.44 -3.80
CA LEU A 44 -10.01 -3.17 -2.56
C LEU A 44 -10.60 -1.98 -1.81
N LEU A 45 -10.88 -0.86 -2.51
CA LEU A 45 -11.53 0.31 -1.91
C LEU A 45 -12.87 -0.08 -1.28
N SER A 46 -13.69 -0.86 -1.98
CA SER A 46 -14.97 -1.34 -1.42
C SER A 46 -14.80 -2.19 -0.15
N ARG A 47 -13.77 -3.04 -0.08
CA ARG A 47 -13.49 -3.85 1.12
C ARG A 47 -13.02 -2.98 2.29
N VAL A 48 -12.16 -1.99 2.02
CA VAL A 48 -11.71 -1.04 3.04
C VAL A 48 -12.86 -0.18 3.55
N ASP A 49 -13.75 0.28 2.67
CA ASP A 49 -14.93 1.07 3.03
C ASP A 49 -15.87 0.30 3.96
N GLN A 50 -16.08 -1.00 3.71
CA GLN A 50 -16.91 -1.88 4.55
C GLN A 50 -16.41 -1.95 6.01
N ILE A 51 -15.09 -1.86 6.22
CA ILE A 51 -14.48 -1.92 7.56
C ILE A 51 -14.12 -0.54 8.11
N SER A 52 -14.19 0.52 7.32
CA SER A 52 -13.75 1.88 7.68
C SER A 52 -14.38 2.40 8.97
N GLY A 53 -15.67 2.13 9.20
CA GLY A 53 -16.37 2.51 10.43
C GLY A 53 -15.81 1.84 11.69
N HIS A 54 -15.30 0.61 11.57
CA HIS A 54 -14.58 -0.07 12.65
C HIS A 54 -13.18 0.52 12.81
N LEU A 55 -12.44 0.73 11.71
CA LEU A 55 -11.10 1.31 11.73
C LEU A 55 -11.06 2.68 12.41
N ARG A 56 -12.07 3.54 12.18
CA ARG A 56 -12.19 4.86 12.86
C ARG A 56 -12.28 4.78 14.38
N ARG A 57 -12.66 3.63 14.94
CA ARG A 57 -12.82 3.41 16.38
C ARG A 57 -11.61 2.71 17.00
N VAL A 58 -10.70 2.19 16.19
CA VAL A 58 -9.46 1.56 16.65
C VAL A 58 -8.49 2.67 17.06
N LYS A 59 -7.89 2.52 18.25
CA LYS A 59 -6.83 3.43 18.70
C LYS A 59 -5.60 3.24 17.81
N CYS A 60 -4.99 4.33 17.37
CA CYS A 60 -3.74 4.28 16.64
C CYS A 60 -2.64 3.64 17.49
N CYS A 61 -1.67 3.00 16.83
CA CYS A 61 -0.67 2.21 17.54
C CYS A 61 0.35 3.11 18.25
N ASP A 62 0.89 2.61 19.36
CA ASP A 62 1.98 3.27 20.09
C ASP A 62 3.37 2.74 19.64
N SER A 63 3.40 1.69 18.80
CA SER A 63 4.60 1.16 18.14
C SER A 63 4.20 0.29 16.94
N ILE A 64 5.14 0.07 16.01
CA ILE A 64 4.97 -0.86 14.89
C ILE A 64 6.33 -1.48 14.54
N ASN A 65 6.33 -2.78 14.21
CA ASN A 65 7.55 -3.48 13.83
C ASN A 65 7.86 -3.30 12.34
N ARG A 66 9.15 -3.26 11.99
CA ARG A 66 9.59 -3.32 10.58
C ARG A 66 8.95 -4.51 9.85
N GLY A 67 8.40 -4.24 8.67
CA GLY A 67 7.72 -5.23 7.82
C GLY A 67 6.26 -5.49 8.18
N GLN A 68 5.77 -4.99 9.32
CA GLN A 68 4.37 -5.17 9.72
C GLN A 68 3.42 -4.42 8.80
N LEU A 69 2.31 -5.08 8.47
CA LEU A 69 1.21 -4.50 7.71
C LEU A 69 0.26 -3.77 8.65
N ALA A 70 -0.20 -2.60 8.23
CA ALA A 70 -1.14 -1.77 8.96
C ALA A 70 -1.99 -0.93 7.99
N PHE A 71 -2.94 -0.18 8.54
CA PHE A 71 -3.56 0.93 7.84
C PHE A 71 -2.90 2.25 8.23
N ALA A 72 -2.77 3.15 7.26
CA ALA A 72 -2.56 4.56 7.50
C ALA A 72 -3.88 5.30 7.31
N ARG A 73 -4.26 6.14 8.28
CA ARG A 73 -5.39 7.07 8.16
C ARG A 73 -4.88 8.40 7.62
N ILE A 74 -5.34 8.77 6.44
CA ILE A 74 -4.99 10.05 5.81
C ILE A 74 -6.29 10.74 5.45
N GLU A 75 -6.52 11.90 6.08
CA GLU A 75 -7.80 12.60 6.00
C GLU A 75 -8.95 11.65 6.40
N ASP A 76 -9.86 11.35 5.48
CA ASP A 76 -11.00 10.46 5.68
C ASP A 76 -10.83 9.07 5.08
N ASN A 77 -9.65 8.74 4.56
CA ASN A 77 -9.38 7.47 3.89
C ASN A 77 -8.39 6.59 4.66
N PHE A 78 -8.47 5.29 4.40
CA PHE A 78 -7.55 4.30 4.95
C PHE A 78 -6.76 3.65 3.82
N HIS A 79 -5.44 3.61 3.98
CA HIS A 79 -4.53 3.04 3.00
C HIS A 79 -3.75 1.90 3.63
N ARG A 80 -3.51 0.81 2.89
CA ARG A 80 -2.65 -0.27 3.39
C ARG A 80 -1.20 0.15 3.29
N VAL A 81 -0.48 -0.05 4.38
CA VAL A 81 0.94 0.31 4.47
C VAL A 81 1.76 -0.84 5.05
N ARG A 82 3.04 -0.84 4.72
CA ARG A 82 4.07 -1.69 5.35
C ARG A 82 5.11 -0.80 6.00
N ALA A 83 5.42 -1.03 7.28
CA ALA A 83 6.52 -0.35 7.94
C ALA A 83 7.88 -0.74 7.31
N LEU A 84 8.71 0.23 6.99
CA LEU A 84 10.02 0.04 6.34
C LEU A 84 11.18 0.04 7.35
N GLY A 85 10.98 0.69 8.49
CA GLY A 85 11.93 0.78 9.58
C GLY A 85 11.23 0.79 10.93
N ASP A 86 12.03 1.02 11.97
CA ASP A 86 11.55 1.15 13.34
C ASP A 86 10.99 2.55 13.59
N ASP A 87 10.24 2.69 14.68
CA ASP A 87 9.80 3.99 15.19
C ASP A 87 11.02 4.86 15.58
N VAL A 88 11.05 6.08 15.05
CA VAL A 88 11.96 7.15 15.46
C VAL A 88 11.14 8.35 15.89
N GLU A 89 11.07 8.59 17.20
CA GLU A 89 10.39 9.75 17.81
C GLU A 89 8.89 9.86 17.46
N GLY A 90 8.18 8.72 17.44
CA GLY A 90 6.76 8.67 17.12
C GLY A 90 6.48 8.74 15.62
N ARG A 91 7.49 8.54 14.78
CA ARG A 91 7.41 8.54 13.32
C ARG A 91 7.95 7.24 12.75
N VAL A 92 7.34 6.78 11.66
CA VAL A 92 7.74 5.56 10.98
C VAL A 92 7.74 5.76 9.47
N ALA A 93 8.81 5.32 8.82
CA ALA A 93 8.86 5.22 7.37
C ALA A 93 7.98 4.06 6.92
N VAL A 94 7.09 4.30 5.96
CA VAL A 94 6.14 3.32 5.44
C VAL A 94 6.14 3.30 3.93
N ARG A 95 5.74 2.16 3.35
CA ARG A 95 5.38 2.06 1.94
C ARG A 95 3.88 1.86 1.81
N PHE A 96 3.23 2.67 0.98
CA PHE A 96 1.84 2.49 0.57
C PHE A 96 1.78 1.35 -0.44
N ILE A 97 1.49 0.13 0.02
CA ILE A 97 1.70 -1.09 -0.78
C ILE A 97 0.81 -1.15 -2.04
N ASP A 98 -0.25 -0.36 -2.08
CA ASP A 98 -1.16 -0.29 -3.22
C ASP A 98 -0.79 0.80 -4.25
N TYR A 99 0.18 1.65 -3.92
CA TYR A 99 0.61 2.78 -4.76
C TYR A 99 2.14 2.83 -4.95
N GLY A 100 2.90 2.09 -4.15
CA GLY A 100 4.35 1.99 -4.18
C GLY A 100 5.12 3.17 -3.59
N ARG A 101 4.45 4.31 -3.36
CA ARG A 101 5.06 5.48 -2.73
C ARG A 101 5.53 5.18 -1.30
N GLU A 102 6.66 5.75 -0.92
CA GLU A 102 7.14 5.79 0.46
C GLU A 102 6.88 7.15 1.11
N ASP A 103 6.68 7.15 2.42
CA ASP A 103 6.44 8.37 3.20
C ASP A 103 6.80 8.14 4.67
N VAL A 104 6.89 9.22 5.45
CA VAL A 104 7.10 9.15 6.91
C VAL A 104 5.84 9.63 7.62
N LEU A 105 5.19 8.73 8.34
CA LEU A 105 3.93 9.02 9.04
C LEU A 105 4.13 9.06 10.55
N LEU A 106 3.23 9.77 11.24
CA LEU A 106 3.13 9.70 12.70
C LEU A 106 2.48 8.37 13.10
N LEU A 107 2.92 7.77 14.20
CA LEU A 107 2.25 6.59 14.76
C LEU A 107 0.78 6.85 15.10
N GLY A 108 0.44 8.10 15.42
CA GLY A 108 -0.94 8.58 15.61
C GLY A 108 -1.84 8.49 14.37
N ASP A 109 -1.28 8.15 13.20
CA ASP A 109 -2.03 7.91 11.96
C ASP A 109 -1.97 6.43 11.52
N ILE A 110 -1.26 5.58 12.25
CA ILE A 110 -1.10 4.16 11.96
C ILE A 110 -2.07 3.34 12.81
N ILE A 111 -2.77 2.42 12.16
CA ILE A 111 -3.76 1.53 12.79
C ILE A 111 -3.33 0.10 12.53
N VAL A 112 -2.88 -0.55 13.61
CA VAL A 112 -2.64 -2.00 13.65
C VAL A 112 -3.92 -2.67 14.12
N VAL A 113 -4.36 -3.69 13.39
CA VAL A 113 -5.59 -4.44 13.70
C VAL A 113 -5.30 -5.93 13.77
N ASP A 114 -6.08 -6.61 14.62
CA ASP A 114 -6.11 -8.07 14.69
C ASP A 114 -7.18 -8.65 13.73
N PRO A 115 -7.14 -9.96 13.46
CA PRO A 115 -8.22 -10.63 12.74
C PRO A 115 -9.58 -10.42 13.44
N PRO A 116 -10.68 -10.26 12.68
CA PRO A 116 -10.78 -10.39 11.23
C PRO A 116 -10.49 -9.09 10.44
N LEU A 117 -10.27 -7.96 11.11
CA LEU A 117 -10.07 -6.67 10.42
C LEU A 117 -8.76 -6.65 9.61
N SER A 118 -7.76 -7.42 10.02
CA SER A 118 -6.49 -7.58 9.29
C SER A 118 -6.57 -8.48 8.05
N ASP A 119 -7.72 -9.12 7.77
CA ASP A 119 -7.84 -10.03 6.64
C ASP A 119 -7.59 -9.31 5.31
N VAL A 120 -8.08 -8.07 5.14
CA VAL A 120 -7.81 -7.30 3.91
C VAL A 120 -6.35 -6.87 3.78
N LEU A 121 -5.59 -6.82 4.89
CA LEU A 121 -4.14 -6.57 4.84
C LEU A 121 -3.39 -7.79 4.29
N THR A 122 -3.82 -9.00 4.64
CA THR A 122 -3.08 -10.24 4.38
C THR A 122 -3.58 -11.03 3.18
N THR A 123 -4.88 -10.98 2.88
CA THR A 123 -5.53 -11.77 1.80
C THR A 123 -5.50 -11.09 0.44
N VAL A 124 -5.43 -9.76 0.40
CA VAL A 124 -5.33 -9.01 -0.85
C VAL A 124 -3.86 -8.73 -1.12
N ARG A 125 -3.35 -9.10 -2.30
CA ARG A 125 -1.98 -8.77 -2.68
C ARG A 125 -1.80 -7.24 -2.79
N PRO A 126 -0.61 -6.70 -2.53
CA PRO A 126 -0.27 -5.33 -2.90
C PRO A 126 -0.64 -5.05 -4.36
N LEU A 127 -1.28 -3.91 -4.63
CA LEU A 127 -1.69 -3.58 -6.00
C LEU A 127 -0.59 -2.91 -6.82
N ALA A 128 0.42 -2.32 -6.18
CA ALA A 128 1.54 -1.73 -6.88
C ALA A 128 2.64 -2.76 -7.12
N GLU A 129 3.01 -2.93 -8.39
CA GLU A 129 4.18 -3.69 -8.83
C GLU A 129 5.35 -2.75 -9.13
N GLU A 130 6.57 -3.25 -8.93
CA GLU A 130 7.82 -2.51 -9.10
C GLU A 130 8.46 -2.85 -10.45
N PHE A 131 8.84 -1.83 -11.22
CA PHE A 131 9.55 -1.91 -12.50
C PHE A 131 10.73 -0.93 -12.49
N TYR A 132 11.71 -1.15 -13.36
CA TYR A 132 12.84 -0.23 -13.56
C TYR A 132 12.98 0.12 -15.04
N LEU A 133 13.32 1.38 -15.31
CA LEU A 133 13.79 1.87 -16.60
C LEU A 133 15.28 2.18 -16.56
#